data_AF-A0A521V852-F1
#
_entry.id   AF-A0A521V852-F1
#
_cell.length_a   1.000
_cell.length_b   1.000
_cell.length_c   1.000
_cell.angle_alpha   90.00
_cell.angle_beta   90.00
_cell.angle_gamma   90.00
#
_symmetry.space_group_name_H-M   'P 1'
#
loop_
_entity.id
_entity.type
_entity.pdbx_description
1 polymer ?
#
loop_
_entity_poly.entity_id
_entity_poly.type
_entity_poly.pdbx_seq_one_letter_code
_entity_poly.pdbx_strand_id
1 'polypeptide(L)'
;MEKNNGGTGQLASKKDATQKTTNHSQPFESAHFEKRFKKLEELDAHATLLGRHQLNYLSEKQAWLDAYYLSEKLRDACELIQRSRMMKAEFAEDPMLGLAHQAFSQNTGIYSRYPSVHIYANIYHMLKTNDAVNYEPTLKVVEANEQQLSKQEVQSIYNHLQNFCIAQINHGNHDFMQELFGLYRKQLSKELLLADGKLPEWHFKNIVTVGLRLEEFEWVRAFLEKYRFFLKDDVAENAYSYNLAAWHYHQRQYPQVLDLLLKIEYTDLRYNLDAKSMLLRTYYDQHEEEALFALCEAFKQFIKRNRKLSDFQKKGYFNLLKFTRRAFKLKLSKDYVAPAKWRRDFEKLTVETAGAETVFNKSWLEDKLTELNPPHPA
;
A
#
# COMPACT_ATOMS: atom_id res chain seq x y z
N MET A 1 -3.81 -78.25 -51.98
CA MET A 1 -3.89 -76.85 -51.55
C MET A 1 -3.78 -76.89 -50.03
N GLU A 2 -2.55 -76.87 -49.48
CA GLU A 2 -1.83 -75.65 -49.04
C GLU A 2 -2.64 -74.83 -48.02
N LYS A 3 -2.14 -74.33 -46.89
CA LYS A 3 -0.86 -74.40 -46.17
C LYS A 3 -1.14 -73.78 -44.78
N ASN A 4 -0.33 -74.20 -43.82
CA ASN A 4 0.04 -73.52 -42.57
C ASN A 4 0.12 -71.98 -42.64
N ASN A 5 -0.25 -71.28 -41.56
CA ASN A 5 0.70 -70.48 -40.73
C ASN A 5 0.00 -69.60 -39.69
N GLY A 6 0.63 -69.53 -38.51
CA GLY A 6 0.24 -68.67 -37.40
C GLY A 6 0.65 -67.20 -37.55
N GLY A 7 0.30 -66.40 -36.55
CA GLY A 7 0.68 -65.00 -36.44
C GLY A 7 0.28 -64.40 -35.10
N THR A 8 1.21 -64.42 -34.15
CA THR A 8 1.25 -63.53 -32.97
C THR A 8 1.46 -62.08 -33.40
N GLY A 9 0.76 -61.11 -32.80
CA GLY A 9 1.04 -59.68 -33.04
C GLY A 9 0.19 -58.69 -32.22
N GLN A 10 0.84 -58.09 -31.21
CA GLN A 10 0.77 -56.68 -30.77
C GLN A 10 -0.50 -56.06 -30.17
N LEU A 11 -0.41 -55.82 -28.86
CA LEU A 11 -0.57 -54.54 -28.14
C LEU A 11 -1.10 -53.33 -28.92
N ALA A 12 -2.26 -52.79 -28.48
CA ALA A 12 -2.54 -51.35 -28.53
C ALA A 12 -3.59 -50.95 -27.47
N SER A 13 -3.11 -50.27 -26.42
CA SER A 13 -3.65 -49.01 -25.89
C SER A 13 -5.17 -48.83 -25.78
N LYS A 14 -5.72 -48.99 -24.58
CA LYS A 14 -6.87 -48.20 -24.08
C LYS A 14 -6.60 -47.76 -22.64
N LYS A 15 -5.81 -46.69 -22.51
CA LYS A 15 -5.92 -45.72 -21.42
C LYS A 15 -6.53 -44.45 -21.99
N ASP A 16 -7.09 -43.66 -21.09
CA ASP A 16 -7.55 -42.28 -21.25
C ASP A 16 -9.04 -42.08 -21.56
N ALA A 17 -9.82 -41.97 -20.48
CA ALA A 17 -10.53 -40.72 -20.23
C ALA A 17 -10.94 -40.63 -18.76
N THR A 18 -10.78 -39.42 -18.20
CA THR A 18 -11.42 -38.90 -16.99
C THR A 18 -10.91 -39.36 -15.62
N GLN A 19 -9.67 -38.97 -15.30
CA GLN A 19 -9.40 -38.31 -14.03
C GLN A 19 -9.05 -36.85 -14.33
N LYS A 20 -10.01 -35.95 -14.15
CA LYS A 20 -9.76 -34.52 -14.03
C LYS A 20 -8.99 -34.32 -12.72
N THR A 21 -7.68 -34.35 -12.79
CA THR A 21 -6.80 -33.85 -11.74
C THR A 21 -6.92 -32.33 -11.71
N THR A 22 -7.58 -31.80 -10.68
CA THR A 22 -7.36 -30.42 -10.24
C THR A 22 -5.92 -30.31 -9.80
N ASN A 23 -5.07 -29.92 -10.75
CA ASN A 23 -3.63 -29.77 -10.55
C ASN A 23 -3.40 -28.48 -9.75
N HIS A 24 -3.54 -28.53 -8.43
CA HIS A 24 -2.99 -27.49 -7.57
C HIS A 24 -1.47 -27.69 -7.56
N SER A 25 -0.78 -27.11 -8.55
CA SER A 25 0.68 -27.01 -8.53
C SER A 25 1.08 -26.30 -7.23
N GLN A 26 1.99 -26.91 -6.45
CA GLN A 26 2.55 -26.24 -5.28
C GLN A 26 3.14 -24.88 -5.69
N PRO A 27 3.00 -23.83 -4.84
CA PRO A 27 3.64 -22.54 -5.09
C PRO A 27 5.14 -22.71 -5.38
N PHE A 28 5.62 -22.07 -6.44
CA PHE A 28 7.01 -22.07 -6.89
C PHE A 28 7.77 -20.87 -6.28
N GLU A 29 7.90 -20.94 -4.96
CA GLU A 29 8.48 -19.90 -4.11
C GLU A 29 9.55 -20.49 -3.18
N SER A 30 10.08 -19.67 -2.27
CA SER A 30 11.19 -20.04 -1.38
C SER A 30 11.01 -21.38 -0.66
N ALA A 31 9.83 -21.63 -0.10
CA ALA A 31 9.50 -22.87 0.60
C ALA A 31 9.54 -24.11 -0.33
N HIS A 32 9.26 -23.94 -1.63
CA HIS A 32 9.43 -25.00 -2.61
C HIS A 32 10.91 -25.25 -2.90
N PHE A 33 11.73 -24.19 -3.00
CA PHE A 33 13.16 -24.31 -3.24
C PHE A 33 13.85 -25.06 -2.09
N GLU A 34 13.49 -24.74 -0.84
CA GLU A 34 13.97 -25.45 0.35
C GLU A 34 13.62 -26.96 0.31
N LYS A 35 12.36 -27.29 -0.02
CA LYS A 35 11.92 -28.69 -0.13
C LYS A 35 12.68 -29.44 -1.22
N ARG A 36 12.93 -28.80 -2.37
CA ARG A 36 13.71 -29.38 -3.47
C ARG A 36 15.17 -29.61 -3.08
N PHE A 37 15.78 -28.64 -2.42
CA PHE A 37 17.12 -28.74 -1.86
C PHE A 37 17.23 -29.92 -0.89
N LYS A 38 16.37 -29.99 0.14
CA LYS A 38 16.37 -31.08 1.14
C LYS A 38 16.15 -32.45 0.50
N LYS A 39 15.22 -32.56 -0.45
CA LYS A 39 14.99 -33.82 -1.18
C LYS A 39 16.23 -34.30 -1.94
N LEU A 40 16.94 -33.39 -2.60
CA LEU A 40 18.16 -33.74 -3.34
C LEU A 40 19.32 -34.05 -2.41
N GLU A 41 19.39 -33.43 -1.23
CA GLU A 41 20.32 -33.79 -0.17
C GLU A 41 20.13 -35.25 0.28
N GLU A 42 18.89 -35.67 0.52
CA GLU A 42 18.56 -37.05 0.87
C GLU A 42 18.91 -38.04 -0.26
N LEU A 43 18.60 -37.70 -1.52
CA LEU A 43 18.90 -38.54 -2.68
C LEU A 43 20.41 -38.69 -2.90
N ASP A 44 21.18 -37.61 -2.76
CA ASP A 44 22.64 -37.59 -2.86
C ASP A 44 23.29 -38.44 -1.75
N ALA A 45 22.80 -38.32 -0.52
CA ALA A 45 23.25 -39.13 0.61
C ALA A 45 22.95 -40.62 0.39
N HIS A 46 21.72 -40.97 -0.02
CA HIS A 46 21.35 -42.35 -0.31
C HIS A 46 22.14 -42.95 -1.49
N ALA A 47 22.36 -42.16 -2.55
CA ALA A 47 23.17 -42.60 -3.69
C ALA A 47 24.63 -42.87 -3.27
N THR A 48 25.18 -42.00 -2.42
CA THR A 48 26.52 -42.16 -1.83
C THR A 48 26.62 -43.43 -0.98
N LEU A 49 25.61 -43.73 -0.14
CA LEU A 49 25.53 -44.97 0.65
C LEU A 49 25.51 -46.23 -0.23
N LEU A 50 24.91 -46.16 -1.42
CA LEU A 50 24.89 -47.24 -2.40
C LEU A 50 26.15 -47.30 -3.28
N GLY A 51 27.17 -46.49 -3.02
CA GLY A 51 28.38 -46.39 -3.84
C GLY A 51 28.16 -45.80 -5.24
N ARG A 52 27.01 -45.14 -5.46
CA ARG A 52 26.62 -44.53 -6.73
C ARG A 52 26.81 -43.02 -6.64
N HIS A 53 28.03 -42.55 -6.82
CA HIS A 53 28.30 -41.11 -6.87
C HIS A 53 27.70 -40.51 -8.16
N GLN A 54 26.63 -39.72 -8.03
CA GLN A 54 26.01 -39.02 -9.15
C GLN A 54 26.23 -37.51 -9.03
N LEU A 55 27.09 -36.96 -9.89
CA LEU A 55 27.39 -35.52 -9.94
C LEU A 55 26.13 -34.65 -10.16
N ASN A 56 25.12 -35.21 -10.84
CA ASN A 56 23.89 -34.48 -11.16
C ASN A 56 23.09 -34.10 -9.90
N TYR A 57 22.96 -35.02 -8.92
CA TYR A 57 22.23 -34.70 -7.68
C TYR A 57 22.92 -33.60 -6.89
N LEU A 58 24.24 -33.64 -6.79
CA LEU A 58 25.01 -32.62 -6.11
C LEU A 58 24.89 -31.25 -6.81
N SER A 59 24.99 -31.20 -8.14
CA SER A 59 24.87 -29.96 -8.90
C SER A 59 23.46 -29.36 -8.83
N GLU A 60 22.42 -30.18 -8.99
CA GLU A 60 21.04 -29.72 -8.85
C GLU A 60 20.75 -29.26 -7.42
N LYS A 61 21.25 -29.97 -6.41
CA LYS A 61 21.14 -29.59 -4.99
C LYS A 61 21.68 -28.19 -4.76
N GLN A 62 22.87 -27.87 -5.28
CA GLN A 62 23.46 -26.53 -5.17
C GLN A 62 22.59 -25.47 -5.84
N ALA A 63 22.05 -25.74 -7.03
CA ALA A 63 21.18 -24.77 -7.71
C ALA A 63 19.90 -24.43 -6.92
N TRP A 64 19.31 -25.42 -6.23
CA TRP A 64 18.15 -25.17 -5.36
C TRP A 64 18.52 -24.49 -4.04
N LEU A 65 19.70 -24.80 -3.49
CA LEU A 65 20.23 -24.09 -2.32
C LEU A 65 20.44 -22.61 -2.63
N ASP A 66 21.05 -22.30 -3.78
CA ASP A 66 21.27 -20.92 -4.23
C ASP A 66 19.94 -20.18 -4.43
N ALA A 67 18.96 -20.81 -5.10
CA ALA A 67 17.65 -20.22 -5.31
C ALA A 67 16.92 -19.94 -3.98
N TYR A 68 16.94 -20.89 -3.04
CA TYR A 68 16.38 -20.72 -1.70
C TYR A 68 17.06 -19.57 -0.95
N TYR A 69 18.39 -19.60 -0.89
CA TYR A 69 19.19 -18.59 -0.20
C TYR A 69 18.95 -17.18 -0.76
N LEU A 70 19.05 -17.01 -2.08
CA LEU A 70 18.83 -15.72 -2.72
C LEU A 70 17.41 -15.20 -2.48
N SER A 71 16.41 -16.08 -2.58
CA SER A 71 15.00 -15.76 -2.35
C SER A 71 14.77 -15.21 -0.94
N GLU A 72 15.18 -15.95 0.10
CA GLU A 72 15.05 -15.50 1.50
C GLU A 72 15.83 -14.21 1.76
N LYS A 73 17.08 -14.15 1.29
CA LYS A 73 17.98 -13.03 1.56
C LYS A 73 17.46 -11.72 0.96
N LEU A 74 16.97 -11.77 -0.28
CA LEU A 74 16.44 -10.60 -0.97
C LEU A 74 15.07 -10.19 -0.41
N ARG A 75 14.21 -11.16 -0.06
CA ARG A 75 12.93 -10.87 0.59
C ARG A 75 13.12 -10.14 1.91
N ASP A 76 13.98 -10.67 2.78
CA ASP A 76 14.23 -10.07 4.09
C ASP A 76 14.91 -8.70 3.94
N ALA A 77 15.77 -8.52 2.94
CA ALA A 77 16.34 -7.22 2.62
C ALA A 77 15.29 -6.17 2.21
N CYS A 78 14.28 -6.56 1.42
CA CYS A 78 13.17 -5.68 1.08
C CYS A 78 12.41 -5.27 2.35
N GLU A 79 12.12 -6.21 3.24
CA GLU A 79 11.42 -5.95 4.50
C GLU A 79 12.25 -5.05 5.44
N LEU A 80 13.56 -5.28 5.54
CA LEU A 80 14.48 -4.46 6.32
C LEU A 80 14.51 -3.00 5.84
N ILE A 81 14.56 -2.77 4.52
CA ILE A 81 14.50 -1.41 3.95
C ILE A 81 13.20 -0.71 4.34
N GLN A 82 12.08 -1.43 4.40
CA GLN A 82 10.80 -0.83 4.76
C GLN A 82 10.70 -0.51 6.24
N ARG A 83 11.08 -1.46 7.09
CA ARG A 83 11.08 -1.26 8.55
C ARG A 83 12.04 -0.16 8.96
N SER A 84 13.23 -0.08 8.37
CA SER A 84 14.21 0.98 8.66
C SER A 84 13.67 2.37 8.34
N ARG A 85 12.99 2.53 7.19
CA ARG A 85 12.31 3.78 6.81
C ARG A 85 11.20 4.15 7.78
N MET A 86 10.39 3.19 8.21
CA MET A 86 9.30 3.44 9.17
C MET A 86 9.81 3.81 10.56
N MET A 87 10.85 3.12 11.03
CA MET A 87 11.40 3.30 12.38
C MET A 87 12.45 4.42 12.46
N LYS A 88 12.87 4.99 11.31
CA LYS A 88 14.02 5.90 11.21
C LYS A 88 15.26 5.32 11.89
N ALA A 89 15.49 4.02 11.72
CA ALA A 89 16.57 3.29 12.34
C ALA A 89 17.50 2.73 11.27
N GLU A 90 18.80 2.85 11.47
CA GLU A 90 19.80 2.20 10.63
C GLU A 90 19.92 0.72 11.02
N PHE A 91 20.17 -0.14 10.04
CA PHE A 91 20.51 -1.54 10.28
C PHE A 91 21.92 -1.80 9.75
N ALA A 92 22.63 -2.73 10.39
CA ALA A 92 24.00 -3.06 10.01
C ALA A 92 24.05 -3.55 8.56
N GLU A 93 25.05 -3.08 7.80
CA GLU A 93 25.29 -3.61 6.46
C GLU A 93 25.57 -5.11 6.55
N ASP A 94 24.85 -5.87 5.74
CA ASP A 94 25.03 -7.31 5.59
C ASP A 94 25.89 -7.57 4.33
N PRO A 95 27.16 -7.97 4.48
CA PRO A 95 28.04 -8.19 3.33
C PRO A 95 27.48 -9.24 2.36
N MET A 96 26.75 -10.22 2.90
CA MET A 96 26.18 -11.29 2.10
C MET A 96 24.99 -10.82 1.25
N LEU A 97 24.29 -9.75 1.65
CA LEU A 97 23.25 -9.15 0.84
C LEU A 97 23.83 -8.48 -0.41
N GLY A 98 24.98 -7.80 -0.27
CA GLY A 98 25.72 -7.25 -1.40
C GLY A 98 26.08 -8.32 -2.42
N LEU A 99 26.61 -9.45 -1.95
CA LEU A 99 26.96 -10.60 -2.79
C LEU A 99 25.73 -11.24 -3.43
N ALA A 100 24.62 -11.40 -2.69
CA ALA A 100 23.38 -11.97 -3.23
C ALA A 100 22.83 -11.13 -4.39
N HIS A 101 22.77 -9.81 -4.23
CA HIS A 101 22.34 -8.91 -5.29
C HIS A 101 23.30 -8.95 -6.50
N GLN A 102 24.61 -8.92 -6.26
CA GLN A 102 25.61 -9.02 -7.31
C GLN A 102 25.50 -10.35 -8.08
N ALA A 103 25.33 -11.47 -7.38
CA ALA A 103 25.16 -12.80 -7.96
C ALA A 103 23.94 -12.84 -8.89
N PHE A 104 22.82 -12.24 -8.47
CA PHE A 104 21.64 -12.08 -9.33
C PHE A 104 21.97 -11.22 -10.57
N SER A 105 22.49 -10.00 -10.39
CA SER A 105 22.74 -9.06 -11.50
C SER A 105 23.71 -9.60 -12.55
N GLN A 106 24.70 -10.40 -12.14
CA GLN A 106 25.68 -11.01 -13.05
C GLN A 106 25.15 -12.27 -13.76
N ASN A 107 24.06 -12.88 -13.25
CA ASN A 107 23.55 -14.16 -13.72
C ASN A 107 22.03 -14.13 -13.94
N THR A 108 21.49 -12.99 -14.39
CA THR A 108 20.05 -12.78 -14.59
C THR A 108 19.40 -13.90 -15.41
N GLY A 109 20.05 -14.36 -16.49
CA GLY A 109 19.55 -15.46 -17.32
C GLY A 109 19.38 -16.80 -16.59
N ILE A 110 20.11 -17.02 -15.49
CA ILE A 110 20.02 -18.23 -14.66
C ILE A 110 18.96 -18.06 -13.56
N TYR A 111 18.94 -16.91 -12.89
CA TYR A 111 18.11 -16.72 -11.70
C TYR A 111 16.70 -16.19 -11.99
N SER A 112 16.47 -15.55 -13.14
CA SER A 112 15.13 -15.06 -13.53
C SER A 112 14.10 -16.17 -13.73
N ARG A 113 14.53 -17.44 -13.86
CA ARG A 113 13.62 -18.61 -13.89
C ARG A 113 12.99 -18.93 -12.55
N TYR A 114 13.50 -18.37 -11.45
CA TYR A 114 12.95 -18.54 -10.10
C TYR A 114 12.14 -17.27 -9.74
N PRO A 115 10.79 -17.33 -9.77
CA PRO A 115 9.91 -16.18 -9.58
C PRO A 115 10.25 -15.33 -8.35
N SER A 116 10.36 -15.96 -7.18
CA SER A 116 10.66 -15.25 -5.93
C SER A 116 11.99 -14.50 -6.00
N VAL A 117 13.07 -15.16 -6.45
CA VAL A 117 14.39 -14.52 -6.62
C VAL A 117 14.30 -13.33 -7.57
N HIS A 118 13.66 -13.53 -8.73
CA HIS A 118 13.55 -12.51 -9.76
C HIS A 118 12.78 -11.29 -9.25
N ILE A 119 11.64 -11.50 -8.60
CA ILE A 119 10.79 -10.43 -8.08
C ILE A 119 11.50 -9.66 -6.97
N TYR A 120 12.01 -10.36 -5.94
CA TYR A 120 12.63 -9.68 -4.81
C TYR A 120 13.95 -9.00 -5.18
N ALA A 121 14.70 -9.50 -6.17
CA ALA A 121 15.87 -8.79 -6.68
C ALA A 121 15.50 -7.43 -7.31
N ASN A 122 14.46 -7.41 -8.15
CA ASN A 122 13.98 -6.17 -8.78
C ASN A 122 13.40 -5.20 -7.74
N ILE A 123 12.59 -5.69 -6.79
CA ILE A 123 12.05 -4.87 -5.71
C ILE A 123 13.18 -4.31 -4.85
N TYR A 124 14.16 -5.12 -4.47
CA TYR A 124 15.30 -4.66 -3.68
C TYR A 124 16.08 -3.57 -4.42
N HIS A 125 16.36 -3.75 -5.71
CA HIS A 125 17.02 -2.75 -6.53
C HIS A 125 16.23 -1.43 -6.53
N MET A 126 14.95 -1.48 -6.90
CA MET A 126 14.03 -0.34 -6.93
C MET A 126 13.96 0.39 -5.58
N LEU A 127 13.83 -0.36 -4.49
CA LEU A 127 13.78 0.21 -3.14
C LEU A 127 15.10 0.87 -2.77
N LYS A 128 16.25 0.22 -3.03
CA LYS A 128 17.58 0.70 -2.64
C LYS A 128 17.98 1.97 -3.40
N THR A 129 17.70 2.05 -4.70
CA THR A 129 18.06 3.18 -5.55
C THR A 129 16.97 4.27 -5.61
N ASN A 130 15.81 4.02 -4.99
CA ASN A 130 14.62 4.87 -5.10
C ASN A 130 14.24 5.15 -6.57
N ASP A 131 14.40 4.14 -7.43
CA ASP A 131 14.32 4.28 -8.87
C ASP A 131 12.89 4.11 -9.39
N ALA A 132 12.27 5.24 -9.74
CA ALA A 132 10.94 5.28 -10.32
C ALA A 132 10.86 4.67 -11.73
N VAL A 133 11.96 4.66 -12.50
CA VAL A 133 12.00 4.11 -13.86
C VAL A 133 11.84 2.59 -13.84
N ASN A 134 12.41 1.94 -12.83
CA ASN A 134 12.33 0.49 -12.67
C ASN A 134 11.03 -0.01 -12.03
N TYR A 135 10.11 0.88 -11.63
CA TYR A 135 8.82 0.48 -11.06
C TYR A 135 7.95 -0.31 -12.05
N GLU A 136 7.71 0.25 -13.25
CA GLU A 136 6.84 -0.39 -14.25
C GLU A 136 7.41 -1.74 -14.74
N PRO A 137 8.72 -1.87 -15.07
CA PRO A 137 9.32 -3.18 -15.35
C PRO A 137 9.16 -4.18 -14.19
N THR A 138 9.35 -3.73 -12.94
CA THR A 138 9.19 -4.60 -11.76
C THR A 138 7.75 -5.09 -11.63
N LEU A 139 6.76 -4.20 -11.79
CA LEU A 139 5.35 -4.56 -11.76
C LEU A 139 5.00 -5.60 -12.84
N LYS A 140 5.52 -5.45 -14.05
CA LYS A 140 5.34 -6.44 -15.14
C LYS A 140 5.92 -7.81 -14.77
N VAL A 141 7.09 -7.85 -14.13
CA VAL A 141 7.70 -9.10 -13.65
C VAL A 141 6.82 -9.76 -12.59
N VAL A 142 6.26 -8.98 -11.65
CA VAL A 142 5.34 -9.48 -10.63
C VAL A 142 4.09 -10.09 -11.26
N GLU A 143 3.44 -9.36 -12.18
CA GLU A 143 2.21 -9.79 -12.84
C GLU A 143 2.39 -11.06 -13.68
N ALA A 144 3.55 -11.22 -14.32
CA ALA A 144 3.86 -12.41 -15.11
C ALA A 144 4.07 -13.67 -14.24
N ASN A 145 4.36 -13.50 -12.95
CA ASN A 145 4.82 -14.58 -12.08
C ASN A 145 3.93 -14.85 -10.86
N GLU A 146 3.02 -13.95 -10.51
CA GLU A 146 2.19 -14.04 -9.30
C GLU A 146 1.36 -15.33 -9.18
N GLN A 147 0.94 -15.94 -10.30
CA GLN A 147 0.15 -17.18 -10.29
C GLN A 147 0.99 -18.39 -9.83
N GLN A 148 2.32 -18.25 -9.84
CA GLN A 148 3.25 -19.25 -9.36
C GLN A 148 3.53 -19.12 -7.87
N LEU A 149 3.07 -18.06 -7.20
CA LEU A 149 3.38 -17.77 -5.80
C LEU A 149 2.17 -18.04 -4.90
N SER A 150 2.41 -18.20 -3.60
CA SER A 150 1.33 -18.27 -2.62
C SER A 150 0.61 -16.91 -2.50
N LYS A 151 -0.66 -16.95 -2.10
CA LYS A 151 -1.45 -15.72 -1.87
C LYS A 151 -0.76 -14.77 -0.89
N GLN A 152 -0.11 -15.31 0.14
CA GLN A 152 0.63 -14.54 1.15
C GLN A 152 1.87 -13.86 0.56
N GLU A 153 2.64 -14.57 -0.27
CA GLU A 153 3.84 -13.99 -0.90
C GLU A 153 3.45 -12.89 -1.89
N VAL A 154 2.42 -13.13 -2.71
CA VAL A 154 1.86 -12.11 -3.61
C VAL A 154 1.40 -10.88 -2.83
N GLN A 155 0.69 -11.07 -1.71
CA GLN A 155 0.27 -9.96 -0.84
C GLN A 155 1.46 -9.14 -0.35
N SER A 156 2.54 -9.79 0.11
CA SER A 156 3.76 -9.12 0.56
C SER A 156 4.43 -8.32 -0.56
N ILE A 157 4.49 -8.89 -1.77
CA ILE A 157 5.05 -8.24 -2.96
C ILE A 157 4.27 -6.97 -3.32
N TYR A 158 2.93 -7.04 -3.38
CA TYR A 158 2.11 -5.86 -3.65
C TYR A 158 2.19 -4.81 -2.54
N ASN A 159 2.42 -5.21 -1.28
CA ASN A 159 2.69 -4.27 -0.20
C ASN A 159 4.01 -3.52 -0.44
N HIS A 160 5.03 -4.19 -0.97
CA HIS A 160 6.27 -3.50 -1.34
C HIS A 160 6.06 -2.44 -2.41
N LEU A 161 5.30 -2.77 -3.46
CA LEU A 161 4.96 -1.85 -4.55
C LEU A 161 4.13 -0.65 -4.06
N GLN A 162 3.08 -0.90 -3.26
CA GLN A 162 2.26 0.17 -2.67
C GLN A 162 3.11 1.13 -1.83
N ASN A 163 3.98 0.60 -0.97
CA ASN A 163 4.85 1.42 -0.11
C ASN A 163 5.82 2.26 -0.93
N PHE A 164 6.30 1.75 -2.07
CA PHE A 164 7.10 2.53 -3.00
C PHE A 164 6.28 3.68 -3.63
N CYS A 165 5.07 3.40 -4.15
CA CYS A 165 4.20 4.46 -4.68
C CYS A 165 3.91 5.55 -3.63
N ILE A 166 3.61 5.15 -2.39
CA ILE A 166 3.36 6.08 -1.28
C ILE A 166 4.60 6.95 -1.02
N ALA A 167 5.80 6.37 -1.03
CA ALA A 167 7.04 7.13 -0.88
C ALA A 167 7.24 8.14 -2.02
N GLN A 168 6.97 7.76 -3.27
CA GLN A 168 7.06 8.66 -4.43
C GLN A 168 6.06 9.83 -4.33
N ILE A 169 4.81 9.54 -3.95
CA ILE A 169 3.78 10.57 -3.72
C ILE A 169 4.21 11.56 -2.64
N ASN A 170 4.79 11.07 -1.55
CA ASN A 170 5.27 11.91 -0.45
C ASN A 170 6.49 12.75 -0.85
N HIS A 171 7.28 12.32 -1.83
CA HIS A 171 8.36 13.10 -2.43
C HIS A 171 7.87 14.08 -3.52
N GLY A 172 6.56 14.21 -3.72
CA GLY A 172 5.97 15.15 -4.69
C GLY A 172 5.75 14.56 -6.08
N ASN A 173 6.08 13.28 -6.31
CA ASN A 173 5.78 12.62 -7.59
C ASN A 173 4.32 12.12 -7.58
N HIS A 174 3.40 13.01 -7.95
CA HIS A 174 1.96 12.75 -7.88
C HIS A 174 1.44 11.78 -8.96
N ASP A 175 2.20 11.49 -10.01
CA ASP A 175 1.82 10.52 -11.05
C ASP A 175 1.61 9.10 -10.46
N PHE A 176 2.36 8.78 -9.39
CA PHE A 176 2.23 7.52 -8.66
C PHE A 176 0.89 7.39 -7.90
N MET A 177 0.06 8.44 -7.82
CA MET A 177 -1.29 8.36 -7.26
C MET A 177 -2.16 7.41 -8.09
N GLN A 178 -2.09 7.50 -9.42
CA GLN A 178 -2.83 6.64 -10.34
C GLN A 178 -2.37 5.18 -10.23
N GLU A 179 -1.05 4.98 -10.12
CA GLU A 179 -0.45 3.67 -9.92
C GLU A 179 -0.91 3.02 -8.62
N LEU A 180 -0.86 3.75 -7.50
CA LEU A 180 -1.31 3.26 -6.20
C LEU A 180 -2.80 2.85 -6.24
N PHE A 181 -3.64 3.63 -6.92
CA PHE A 181 -5.05 3.28 -7.11
C PHE A 181 -5.23 2.01 -7.96
N GLY A 182 -4.43 1.85 -9.02
CA GLY A 182 -4.36 0.64 -9.82
C GLY A 182 -4.02 -0.60 -9.00
N LEU A 183 -3.00 -0.50 -8.13
CA LEU A 183 -2.62 -1.58 -7.22
C LEU A 183 -3.76 -1.96 -6.27
N TYR A 184 -4.43 -0.98 -5.66
CA TYR A 184 -5.57 -1.25 -4.78
C TYR A 184 -6.70 -2.00 -5.51
N ARG A 185 -7.08 -1.56 -6.71
CA ARG A 185 -8.12 -2.24 -7.51
C ARG A 185 -7.73 -3.68 -7.83
N LYS A 186 -6.46 -3.91 -8.19
CA LYS A 186 -5.93 -5.24 -8.50
C LYS A 186 -5.88 -6.15 -7.28
N GLN A 187 -5.49 -5.63 -6.12
CA GLN A 187 -5.47 -6.41 -4.89
C GLN A 187 -6.86 -6.71 -4.36
N LEU A 188 -7.83 -5.79 -4.56
CA LEU A 188 -9.24 -6.03 -4.23
C LEU A 188 -9.84 -7.14 -5.09
N SER A 189 -9.58 -7.17 -6.40
CA SER A 189 -10.12 -8.21 -7.29
C SER A 189 -9.55 -9.60 -7.02
N LYS A 190 -8.36 -9.66 -6.41
CA LYS A 190 -7.67 -10.89 -5.99
C LYS A 190 -7.87 -11.23 -4.50
N GLU A 191 -8.67 -10.44 -3.79
CA GLU A 191 -8.91 -10.58 -2.35
C GLU A 191 -7.61 -10.57 -1.51
N LEU A 192 -6.57 -9.89 -1.98
CA LEU A 192 -5.26 -9.76 -1.31
C LEU A 192 -5.28 -8.75 -0.17
N LEU A 193 -6.30 -7.89 -0.10
CA LEU A 193 -6.48 -6.94 1.01
C LEU A 193 -7.38 -7.48 2.11
N LEU A 194 -7.95 -8.68 1.93
CA LEU A 194 -8.79 -9.31 2.94
C LEU A 194 -7.92 -10.14 3.90
N ALA A 195 -8.04 -9.87 5.19
CA ALA A 195 -7.51 -10.69 6.27
C ALA A 195 -8.68 -11.42 6.94
N ASP A 196 -8.65 -12.76 6.93
CA ASP A 196 -9.75 -13.60 7.45
C ASP A 196 -11.13 -13.25 6.84
N GLY A 197 -11.15 -12.96 5.54
CA GLY A 197 -12.36 -12.56 4.81
C GLY A 197 -12.85 -11.14 5.13
N LYS A 198 -12.15 -10.39 5.98
CA LYS A 198 -12.48 -9.01 6.36
C LYS A 198 -11.48 -8.02 5.77
N LEU A 199 -11.96 -6.87 5.31
CA LEU A 199 -11.14 -5.77 4.83
C LEU A 199 -10.77 -4.87 6.03
N PRO A 200 -9.47 -4.69 6.33
CA PRO A 200 -9.07 -3.77 7.38
C PRO A 200 -9.49 -2.32 7.09
N GLU A 201 -9.99 -1.63 8.11
CA GLU A 201 -10.52 -0.26 8.01
C GLU A 201 -9.53 0.75 7.42
N TRP A 202 -8.22 0.55 7.64
CA TRP A 202 -7.20 1.45 7.13
C TRP A 202 -7.02 1.29 5.62
N HIS A 203 -7.13 0.06 5.09
CA HIS A 203 -7.15 -0.16 3.64
C HIS A 203 -8.42 0.48 3.05
N PHE A 204 -9.57 0.28 3.69
CA PHE A 204 -10.83 0.89 3.27
C PHE A 204 -10.72 2.43 3.20
N LYS A 205 -10.20 3.07 4.25
CA LYS A 205 -9.97 4.52 4.29
C LYS A 205 -8.96 5.00 3.24
N ASN A 206 -7.85 4.29 3.08
CA ASN A 206 -6.79 4.69 2.14
C ASN A 206 -7.28 4.61 0.69
N ILE A 207 -8.02 3.55 0.33
CA ILE A 207 -8.59 3.36 -1.00
C ILE A 207 -9.56 4.50 -1.33
N VAL A 208 -10.46 4.83 -0.39
CA VAL A 208 -11.39 5.96 -0.54
C VAL A 208 -10.61 7.27 -0.69
N THR A 209 -9.63 7.52 0.16
CA THR A 209 -8.83 8.75 0.12
C THR A 209 -8.11 8.92 -1.22
N VAL A 210 -7.48 7.86 -1.74
CA VAL A 210 -6.79 7.90 -3.04
C VAL A 210 -7.79 8.08 -4.18
N GLY A 211 -8.90 7.34 -4.19
CA GLY A 211 -9.93 7.47 -5.22
C GLY A 211 -10.56 8.86 -5.25
N LEU A 212 -10.84 9.46 -4.08
CA LEU A 212 -11.39 10.83 -4.01
C LEU A 212 -10.40 11.90 -4.49
N ARG A 213 -9.09 11.71 -4.27
CA ARG A 213 -8.05 12.60 -4.79
C ARG A 213 -7.87 12.51 -6.31
N LEU A 214 -8.18 11.36 -6.89
CA LEU A 214 -8.21 11.13 -8.33
C LEU A 214 -9.57 11.46 -8.96
N GLU A 215 -10.51 11.99 -8.18
CA GLU A 215 -11.87 12.33 -8.63
C GLU A 215 -12.66 11.11 -9.18
N GLU A 216 -12.30 9.90 -8.76
CA GLU A 216 -12.95 8.63 -9.14
C GLU A 216 -14.25 8.40 -8.33
N PHE A 217 -15.13 9.40 -8.30
CA PHE A 217 -16.26 9.48 -7.37
C PHE A 217 -17.24 8.31 -7.50
N GLU A 218 -17.60 7.93 -8.72
CA GLU A 218 -18.53 6.83 -8.99
C GLU A 218 -17.94 5.49 -8.54
N TRP A 219 -16.65 5.27 -8.83
CA TRP A 219 -15.96 4.07 -8.40
C TRP A 219 -15.90 4.00 -6.86
N VAL A 220 -15.55 5.10 -6.19
CA VAL A 220 -15.51 5.17 -4.73
C VAL A 220 -16.88 4.90 -4.14
N ARG A 221 -17.96 5.45 -4.71
CA ARG A 221 -19.33 5.19 -4.23
C ARG A 221 -19.67 3.71 -4.30
N ALA A 222 -19.39 3.07 -5.43
CA ALA A 222 -19.62 1.63 -5.61
C ALA A 222 -18.74 0.79 -4.66
N PHE A 223 -17.48 1.19 -4.45
CA PHE A 223 -16.59 0.55 -3.49
C PHE A 223 -17.14 0.61 -2.06
N LEU A 224 -17.61 1.78 -1.60
CA LEU A 224 -18.19 1.95 -0.26
C LEU A 224 -19.37 0.99 -0.04
N GLU A 225 -20.30 0.93 -0.99
CA GLU A 225 -21.48 0.07 -0.86
C GLU A 225 -21.17 -1.42 -0.92
N LYS A 226 -20.19 -1.82 -1.74
CA LYS A 226 -19.80 -3.21 -1.86
C LYS A 226 -18.99 -3.68 -0.65
N TYR A 227 -17.98 -2.91 -0.25
CA TYR A 227 -16.97 -3.37 0.72
C TYR A 227 -17.31 -3.05 2.18
N ARG A 228 -18.36 -2.26 2.47
CA ARG A 228 -18.83 -2.05 3.86
C ARG A 228 -19.15 -3.36 4.59
N PHE A 229 -19.65 -4.37 3.88
CA PHE A 229 -19.99 -5.68 4.46
C PHE A 229 -18.76 -6.56 4.77
N PHE A 230 -17.60 -6.17 4.25
CA PHE A 230 -16.33 -6.83 4.53
C PHE A 230 -15.59 -6.19 5.71
N LEU A 231 -16.08 -5.08 6.26
CA LEU A 231 -15.49 -4.48 7.46
C LEU A 231 -15.76 -5.36 8.69
N LYS A 232 -14.92 -5.24 9.71
CA LYS A 232 -15.17 -5.86 11.01
C LYS A 232 -16.31 -5.13 11.70
N ASP A 233 -17.19 -5.90 12.34
CA ASP A 233 -18.47 -5.41 12.84
C ASP A 233 -18.32 -4.30 13.90
N ASP A 234 -17.24 -4.33 14.67
CA ASP A 234 -16.89 -3.36 15.71
C ASP A 234 -16.53 -1.96 15.18
N VAL A 235 -16.04 -1.88 13.94
CA VAL A 235 -15.60 -0.62 13.31
C VAL A 235 -16.38 -0.27 12.04
N ALA A 236 -17.23 -1.17 11.55
CA ALA A 236 -17.88 -1.06 10.24
C ALA A 236 -18.69 0.23 10.09
N GLU A 237 -19.51 0.58 11.08
CA GLU A 237 -20.38 1.76 11.01
C GLU A 237 -19.56 3.06 10.99
N ASN A 238 -18.57 3.19 11.89
CA ASN A 238 -17.68 4.35 11.93
C ASN A 238 -16.86 4.49 10.65
N ALA A 239 -16.28 3.39 10.17
CA ALA A 239 -15.50 3.35 8.95
C ALA A 239 -16.34 3.72 7.73
N TYR A 240 -17.54 3.15 7.58
CA TYR A 240 -18.42 3.45 6.47
C TYR A 240 -18.93 4.91 6.54
N SER A 241 -19.49 5.33 7.69
CA SER A 241 -20.04 6.68 7.86
C SER A 241 -18.99 7.77 7.65
N TYR A 242 -17.77 7.61 8.19
CA TYR A 242 -16.68 8.56 7.95
C TYR A 242 -16.29 8.66 6.48
N ASN A 243 -16.12 7.52 5.80
CA ASN A 243 -15.68 7.53 4.40
C ASN A 243 -16.78 7.97 3.43
N LEU A 244 -18.05 7.70 3.77
CA LEU A 244 -19.19 8.26 3.05
C LEU A 244 -19.29 9.79 3.25
N ALA A 245 -19.03 10.28 4.45
CA ALA A 245 -18.93 11.71 4.71
C ALA A 245 -17.78 12.33 3.89
N ALA A 246 -16.64 11.65 3.77
CA ALA A 246 -15.55 12.11 2.90
C ALA A 246 -15.99 12.21 1.43
N TRP A 247 -16.74 11.23 0.93
CA TRP A 247 -17.30 11.26 -0.42
C TRP A 247 -18.25 12.44 -0.62
N HIS A 248 -19.21 12.66 0.29
CA HIS A 248 -20.13 13.81 0.24
C HIS A 248 -19.39 15.16 0.34
N TYR A 249 -18.34 15.23 1.16
CA TYR A 249 -17.52 16.43 1.32
C TYR A 249 -16.85 16.83 -0.01
N HIS A 250 -16.27 15.87 -0.73
CA HIS A 250 -15.71 16.13 -2.07
C HIS A 250 -16.77 16.57 -3.09
N GLN A 251 -18.00 16.07 -2.96
CA GLN A 251 -19.15 16.49 -3.77
C GLN A 251 -19.79 17.81 -3.29
N ARG A 252 -19.21 18.49 -2.28
CA ARG A 252 -19.73 19.71 -1.65
C ARG A 252 -21.15 19.57 -1.07
N GLN A 253 -21.53 18.33 -0.71
CA GLN A 253 -22.81 17.97 -0.13
C GLN A 253 -22.74 18.04 1.40
N TYR A 254 -22.51 19.24 1.93
CA TYR A 254 -22.18 19.46 3.33
C TYR A 254 -23.26 19.05 4.35
N PRO A 255 -24.58 19.21 4.12
CA PRO A 255 -25.59 18.74 5.06
C PRO A 255 -25.46 17.23 5.34
N GLN A 256 -25.24 16.43 4.30
CA GLN A 256 -25.03 14.98 4.42
C GLN A 256 -23.75 14.65 5.18
N VAL A 257 -22.69 15.46 5.02
CA VAL A 257 -21.46 15.34 5.82
C VAL A 257 -21.80 15.49 7.30
N LEU A 258 -22.51 16.55 7.68
CA LEU A 258 -22.86 16.81 9.08
C LEU A 258 -23.69 15.67 9.68
N ASP A 259 -24.72 15.20 8.96
CA ASP A 259 -25.57 14.08 9.40
C ASP A 259 -24.78 12.79 9.64
N LEU A 260 -23.81 12.49 8.77
CA LEU A 260 -22.95 11.30 8.91
C LEU A 260 -21.94 11.43 10.04
N LEU A 261 -21.36 12.62 10.24
CA LEU A 261 -20.42 12.87 11.33
C LEU A 261 -21.09 12.80 12.72
N LEU A 262 -22.41 13.01 12.81
CA LEU A 262 -23.18 12.79 14.04
C LEU A 262 -23.34 11.30 14.40
N LYS A 263 -23.28 10.40 13.41
CA LYS A 263 -23.42 8.95 13.60
C LYS A 263 -22.13 8.28 14.08
N ILE A 264 -20.99 8.95 13.92
CA ILE A 264 -19.69 8.38 14.30
C ILE A 264 -19.61 8.27 15.82
N GLU A 265 -19.44 7.05 16.31
CA GLU A 265 -19.17 6.78 17.71
C GLU A 265 -17.77 7.24 18.07
N TYR A 266 -17.70 8.24 18.94
CA TYR A 266 -16.46 8.89 19.38
C TYR A 266 -15.61 8.06 20.37
N THR A 267 -15.97 6.80 20.59
CA THR A 267 -15.26 5.81 21.42
C THR A 267 -13.90 5.47 20.83
N ASP A 268 -13.81 5.39 19.50
CA ASP A 268 -12.53 5.33 18.79
C ASP A 268 -11.93 6.74 18.66
N LEU A 269 -10.76 6.90 19.29
CA LEU A 269 -10.01 8.16 19.29
C LEU A 269 -9.61 8.60 17.87
N ARG A 270 -9.30 7.66 16.96
CA ARG A 270 -8.88 7.96 15.60
C ARG A 270 -10.03 8.57 14.80
N TYR A 271 -11.18 7.89 14.78
CA TYR A 271 -12.39 8.39 14.11
C TYR A 271 -12.88 9.70 14.70
N ASN A 272 -12.74 9.89 16.01
CA ASN A 272 -13.06 11.15 16.67
C ASN A 272 -12.24 12.33 16.14
N LEU A 273 -10.92 12.17 16.05
CA LEU A 273 -10.02 13.20 15.52
C LEU A 273 -10.27 13.48 14.04
N ASP A 274 -10.47 12.42 13.24
CA ASP A 274 -10.74 12.51 11.82
C ASP A 274 -12.08 13.23 11.56
N ALA A 275 -13.14 12.86 12.28
CA ALA A 275 -14.46 13.47 12.20
C ALA A 275 -14.42 14.95 12.58
N LYS A 276 -13.76 15.32 13.69
CA LYS A 276 -13.60 16.73 14.08
C LYS A 276 -12.80 17.54 13.07
N SER A 277 -11.79 16.94 12.44
CA SER A 277 -11.03 17.58 11.36
C SER A 277 -11.88 17.79 10.10
N MET A 278 -12.74 16.83 9.74
CA MET A 278 -13.69 17.00 8.64
C MET A 278 -14.77 18.05 8.94
N LEU A 279 -15.29 18.05 10.16
CA LEU A 279 -16.28 19.03 10.62
C LEU A 279 -15.73 20.45 10.57
N LEU A 280 -14.48 20.64 11.01
CA LEU A 280 -13.77 21.93 10.93
C LEU A 280 -13.70 22.45 9.48
N ARG A 281 -13.33 21.58 8.54
CA ARG A 281 -13.26 21.92 7.12
C ARG A 281 -14.65 22.22 6.53
N THR A 282 -15.66 21.46 6.95
CA THR A 282 -17.05 21.66 6.52
C THR A 282 -17.56 23.03 6.96
N TYR A 283 -17.36 23.42 8.22
CA TYR A 283 -17.73 24.76 8.71
C TYR A 283 -16.95 25.88 8.00
N TYR A 284 -15.68 25.66 7.66
CA TYR A 284 -14.89 26.62 6.90
C TYR A 284 -15.49 26.88 5.51
N ASP A 285 -15.91 25.82 4.83
CA ASP A 285 -16.46 25.88 3.48
C ASP A 285 -17.91 26.37 3.45
N GLN A 286 -18.69 26.12 4.50
CA GLN A 286 -20.06 26.64 4.66
C GLN A 286 -20.11 28.07 5.22
N HIS A 287 -18.96 28.67 5.59
CA HIS A 287 -18.90 29.99 6.22
C HIS A 287 -19.60 30.07 7.60
N GLU A 288 -19.64 28.96 8.33
CA GLU A 288 -20.24 28.87 9.66
C GLU A 288 -19.28 29.40 10.74
N GLU A 289 -19.20 30.72 10.89
CA GLU A 289 -18.20 31.39 11.74
C GLU A 289 -18.25 30.98 13.21
N GLU A 290 -19.42 31.08 13.83
CA GLU A 290 -19.59 30.78 15.25
C GLU A 290 -19.27 29.30 15.54
N ALA A 291 -19.78 28.40 14.70
CA ALA A 291 -19.56 26.96 14.83
C ALA A 291 -18.08 26.60 14.65
N LEU A 292 -17.39 27.20 13.67
CA LEU A 292 -15.96 26.98 13.43
C LEU A 292 -15.13 27.38 14.65
N PHE A 293 -15.35 28.57 15.22
CA PHE A 293 -14.57 29.04 16.36
C PHE A 293 -14.90 28.28 17.64
N ALA A 294 -16.17 27.95 17.88
CA ALA A 294 -16.57 27.09 19.00
C ALA A 294 -15.91 25.71 18.90
N LEU A 295 -15.92 25.10 17.71
CA LEU A 295 -15.26 23.82 17.46
C LEU A 295 -13.75 23.91 17.68
N CYS A 296 -13.10 24.99 17.23
CA CYS A 296 -11.66 25.18 17.44
C CYS A 296 -11.29 25.14 18.94
N GLU A 297 -12.03 25.84 19.80
CA GLU A 297 -11.76 25.85 21.23
C GLU A 297 -12.08 24.50 21.89
N ALA A 298 -13.22 23.90 21.57
CA ALA A 298 -13.60 22.59 22.10
C ALA A 298 -12.60 21.49 21.68
N PHE A 299 -12.19 21.48 20.40
CA PHE A 299 -11.26 20.50 19.87
C PHE A 299 -9.86 20.69 20.49
N LYS A 300 -9.40 21.93 20.65
CA LYS A 300 -8.15 22.24 21.37
C LYS A 300 -8.16 21.71 22.80
N GLN A 301 -9.25 21.88 23.54
CA GLN A 301 -9.38 21.36 24.90
C GLN A 301 -9.37 19.82 24.93
N PHE A 302 -10.07 19.18 24.00
CA PHE A 302 -10.06 17.73 23.83
C PHE A 302 -8.64 17.18 23.60
N ILE A 303 -7.89 17.76 22.66
CA ILE A 303 -6.50 17.37 22.35
C ILE A 303 -5.60 17.53 23.58
N LYS A 304 -5.72 18.65 24.32
CA LYS A 304 -4.93 18.90 25.54
C LYS A 304 -5.17 17.86 26.63
N ARG A 305 -6.42 17.45 26.83
CA ARG A 305 -6.81 16.52 27.90
C ARG A 305 -6.49 15.06 27.57
N ASN A 306 -6.37 14.73 26.29
CA ASN A 306 -6.20 13.35 25.86
C ASN A 306 -4.74 12.89 25.98
N ARG A 307 -4.47 12.04 26.98
CA ARG A 307 -3.14 11.49 27.27
C ARG A 307 -2.69 10.41 26.29
N LYS A 308 -3.60 9.83 25.49
CA LYS A 308 -3.27 8.79 24.50
C LYS A 308 -2.65 9.38 23.22
N LEU A 309 -2.75 10.69 23.00
CA LEU A 309 -2.17 11.36 21.85
C LEU A 309 -0.68 11.58 22.04
N SER A 310 0.12 11.21 21.03
CA SER A 310 1.53 11.54 20.98
C SER A 310 1.75 13.05 20.81
N ASP A 311 2.94 13.53 21.17
CA ASP A 311 3.28 14.95 21.02
C ASP A 311 3.26 15.39 19.54
N PHE A 312 3.66 14.49 18.63
CA PHE A 312 3.53 14.69 17.19
C PHE A 312 2.06 14.93 16.78
N GLN A 313 1.14 14.06 17.23
CA GLN A 313 -0.29 14.21 16.93
C GLN A 313 -0.85 15.51 17.51
N LYS A 314 -0.54 15.82 18.78
CA LYS A 314 -0.99 17.07 19.41
C LYS A 314 -0.51 18.29 18.64
N LYS A 315 0.78 18.34 18.28
CA LYS A 315 1.37 19.43 17.49
C LYS A 315 0.68 19.58 16.13
N GLY A 316 0.46 18.47 15.41
CA GLY A 316 -0.23 18.45 14.13
C GLY A 316 -1.63 19.04 14.17
N TYR A 317 -2.46 18.61 15.15
CA TYR A 317 -3.81 19.15 15.31
C TYR A 317 -3.82 20.60 15.82
N PHE A 318 -2.93 20.98 16.75
CA PHE A 318 -2.85 22.38 17.19
C PHE A 318 -2.49 23.32 16.05
N ASN A 319 -1.60 22.89 15.15
CA ASN A 319 -1.27 23.66 13.95
C ASN A 319 -2.46 23.74 12.98
N LEU A 320 -3.17 22.64 12.74
CA LEU A 320 -4.42 22.65 11.96
C LEU A 320 -5.41 23.69 12.51
N LEU A 321 -5.69 23.67 13.81
CA LEU A 321 -6.61 24.62 14.44
C LEU A 321 -6.10 26.07 14.35
N LYS A 322 -4.81 26.29 14.64
CA LYS A 322 -4.18 27.62 14.58
C LYS A 322 -4.29 28.22 13.18
N PHE A 323 -3.90 27.47 12.15
CA PHE A 323 -3.85 27.97 10.78
C PHE A 323 -5.23 28.10 10.16
N THR A 324 -6.14 27.14 10.40
CA THR A 324 -7.53 27.25 9.94
C THR A 324 -8.22 28.49 10.52
N ARG A 325 -8.07 28.74 11.82
CA ARG A 325 -8.64 29.92 12.49
C ARG A 325 -8.13 31.23 11.88
N ARG A 326 -6.84 31.29 11.51
CA ARG A 326 -6.24 32.48 10.88
C ARG A 326 -6.67 32.64 9.42
N ALA A 327 -6.70 31.56 8.65
CA ALA A 327 -7.17 31.56 7.27
C ALA A 327 -8.63 32.03 7.20
N PHE A 328 -9.48 31.54 8.10
CA PHE A 328 -10.89 31.91 8.15
C PHE A 328 -11.08 33.39 8.50
N LYS A 329 -10.30 33.92 9.45
CA LYS A 329 -10.31 35.36 9.75
C LYS A 329 -9.89 36.21 8.56
N LEU A 330 -8.85 35.80 7.83
CA LEU A 330 -8.42 36.50 6.61
C LEU A 330 -9.50 36.46 5.53
N LYS A 331 -10.19 35.32 5.38
CA LYS A 331 -11.33 35.16 4.48
C LYS A 331 -12.42 36.19 4.79
N LEU A 332 -12.81 36.32 6.06
CA LEU A 332 -13.84 37.26 6.50
C LEU A 332 -13.40 38.72 6.41
N SER A 333 -12.12 39.02 6.64
CA SER A 333 -11.63 40.40 6.74
C SER A 333 -11.15 41.00 5.41
N LYS A 334 -11.23 40.26 4.30
CA LYS A 334 -10.62 40.64 3.00
C LYS A 334 -11.10 42.00 2.51
N ASP A 335 -12.40 42.28 2.66
CA ASP A 335 -13.02 43.51 2.14
C ASP A 335 -13.06 44.64 3.17
N TYR A 336 -12.70 44.37 4.43
CA TYR A 336 -12.83 45.32 5.55
C TYR A 336 -11.49 45.83 6.09
N VAL A 337 -10.37 45.29 5.61
CA VAL A 337 -9.02 45.63 6.08
C VAL A 337 -8.22 46.25 4.95
N ALA A 338 -7.36 47.22 5.27
CA ALA A 338 -6.46 47.84 4.30
C ALA A 338 -5.70 46.78 3.48
N PRO A 339 -5.70 46.85 2.13
CA PRO A 339 -5.12 45.81 1.27
C PRO A 339 -3.67 45.45 1.60
N ALA A 340 -2.85 46.44 1.95
CA ALA A 340 -1.46 46.22 2.34
C ALA A 340 -1.32 45.40 3.63
N LYS A 341 -2.19 45.66 4.63
CA LYS A 341 -2.22 44.89 5.88
C LYS A 341 -2.70 43.46 5.64
N TRP A 342 -3.76 43.30 4.86
CA TRP A 342 -4.29 41.98 4.51
C TRP A 342 -3.23 41.13 3.78
N ARG A 343 -2.55 41.70 2.77
CA ARG A 343 -1.48 41.01 2.01
C ARG A 343 -0.34 40.57 2.94
N ARG A 344 0.12 41.44 3.83
CA ARG A 344 1.17 41.11 4.81
C ARG A 344 0.74 39.96 5.73
N ASP A 345 -0.49 39.98 6.23
CA ASP A 345 -1.00 38.92 7.12
C ASP A 345 -1.21 37.60 6.37
N PHE A 346 -1.62 37.66 5.11
CA PHE A 346 -1.73 36.52 4.19
C PHE A 346 -0.35 35.90 3.91
N GLU A 347 0.62 36.67 3.44
CA GLU A 347 2.00 36.22 3.17
C GLU A 347 2.62 35.56 4.41
N LYS A 348 2.45 36.20 5.57
CA LYS A 348 2.92 35.66 6.85
C LYS A 348 2.27 34.31 7.16
N LEU A 349 0.96 34.16 6.95
CA LEU A 349 0.26 32.89 7.17
C LEU A 349 0.75 31.81 6.21
N THR A 350 0.93 32.13 4.94
CA THR A 350 1.42 31.19 3.91
C THR A 350 2.82 30.69 4.26
N VAL A 351 3.75 31.58 4.62
CA VAL A 351 5.12 31.20 5.04
C VAL A 351 5.10 30.35 6.30
N GLU A 352 4.32 30.73 7.32
CA GLU A 352 4.22 29.94 8.55
C GLU A 352 3.59 28.56 8.33
N THR A 353 2.62 28.43 7.44
CA THR A 353 1.95 27.16 7.12
C THR A 353 2.89 26.25 6.34
N ALA A 354 3.61 26.79 5.36
CA ALA A 354 4.59 26.06 4.57
C ALA A 354 5.77 25.56 5.43
N GLY A 355 6.30 26.41 6.32
CA GLY A 355 7.45 26.11 7.17
C GLY A 355 7.14 25.32 8.44
N ALA A 356 5.86 25.05 8.75
CA ALA A 356 5.49 24.26 9.92
C ALA A 356 5.85 22.78 9.73
N GLU A 357 6.59 22.23 10.70
CA GLU A 357 7.08 20.83 10.70
C GLU A 357 5.95 19.79 10.58
N THR A 358 4.78 20.06 11.18
CA THR A 358 3.64 19.13 11.13
C THR A 358 2.34 19.89 11.13
N VAL A 359 1.54 19.72 10.07
CA VAL A 359 0.20 20.27 9.95
C VAL A 359 -0.69 19.17 9.37
N PHE A 360 -1.70 18.73 10.12
CA PHE A 360 -2.68 17.80 9.56
C PHE A 360 -3.58 18.53 8.56
N ASN A 361 -3.98 17.84 7.49
CA ASN A 361 -4.71 18.42 6.37
C ASN A 361 -4.02 19.65 5.73
N LYS A 362 -2.67 19.65 5.68
CA LYS A 362 -1.88 20.74 5.10
C LYS A 362 -2.27 21.07 3.66
N SER A 363 -2.43 20.06 2.81
CA SER A 363 -2.81 20.27 1.40
C SER A 363 -4.13 21.03 1.28
N TRP A 364 -5.14 20.65 2.05
CA TRP A 364 -6.42 21.38 2.09
C TRP A 364 -6.23 22.83 2.56
N LEU A 365 -5.42 23.07 3.59
CA LEU A 365 -5.11 24.44 4.03
C LEU A 365 -4.43 25.25 2.93
N GLU A 366 -3.47 24.66 2.20
CA GLU A 366 -2.78 25.30 1.08
C GLU A 366 -3.73 25.61 -0.08
N ASP A 367 -4.65 24.70 -0.40
CA ASP A 367 -5.72 24.93 -1.37
C ASP A 367 -6.58 26.12 -0.94
N LYS A 368 -7.00 26.18 0.33
CA LYS A 368 -7.79 27.31 0.86
C LYS A 368 -7.03 28.62 0.88
N LEU A 369 -5.73 28.63 1.14
CA LEU A 369 -4.91 29.83 1.03
C LEU A 369 -4.79 30.28 -0.43
N THR A 370 -4.68 29.35 -1.36
CA THR A 370 -4.66 29.64 -2.81
C THR A 370 -5.99 30.22 -3.28
N GLU A 371 -7.12 29.69 -2.82
CA GLU A 371 -8.46 30.25 -3.09
C GLU A 371 -8.60 31.70 -2.60
N LEU A 372 -7.95 32.07 -1.48
CA LEU A 372 -8.02 33.43 -0.93
C LEU A 372 -7.25 34.45 -1.77
N ASN A 373 -6.17 34.05 -2.42
CA ASN A 373 -5.37 34.88 -3.31
C ASN A 373 -4.86 34.05 -4.50
N PRO A 374 -5.70 33.83 -5.52
CA PRO A 374 -5.32 33.02 -6.67
C PRO A 374 -4.12 33.68 -7.37
N PRO A 375 -3.15 32.89 -7.86
CA PRO A 375 -2.06 33.44 -8.67
C PRO A 375 -2.67 34.15 -9.88
N HIS A 376 -2.16 35.34 -10.23
CA HIS A 376 -2.57 36.03 -11.45
C HIS A 376 -2.31 35.10 -12.65
N PRO A 377 -3.26 34.92 -13.58
CA PRO A 377 -2.97 34.23 -14.83
C PRO A 377 -1.85 34.99 -15.54
N ALA A 378 -0.78 34.26 -15.90
CA ALA A 378 0.38 34.77 -16.60
C ALA A 378 0.04 35.22 -18.02
#